data_AF-A0A948AP75-F1
#
_entry.id   AF-A0A948AP75-F1
#
_cell.length_a   1.000
_cell.length_b   1.000
_cell.length_c   1.000
_cell.angle_alpha   90.00
_cell.angle_beta   90.00
_cell.angle_gamma   90.00
#
_symmetry.space_group_name_H-M   'P 1'
#
loop_
_entity.id
_entity.type
_entity.pdbx_description
1 polymer ?
#
loop_
_entity_poly.entity_id
_entity_poly.type
_entity_poly.pdbx_seq_one_letter_code
_entity_poly.pdbx_strand_id
1 'polypeptide(L)'
;MRTLVTCLLAISAIGAPPAGAQVRAQLDTVGFAVSVVDMQAVLAADLAAEELPAPGTAETPAEPCVAAILPHDDYLYAGRTAVHGLSYLQAQRWVVFGVCHACRRLGVRDRLLLDDSAAWRVAGREWPVDVELRAALAA
;
A
#
# COMPACT_ATOMS: atom_id res chain seq x y z
N MET A 1 -26.57 -29.96 -1.73
CA MET A 1 -25.64 -29.80 -0.60
C MET A 1 -24.74 -28.60 -0.89
N ARG A 2 -24.93 -27.48 -0.19
CA ARG A 2 -24.09 -26.28 -0.33
C ARG A 2 -22.97 -26.37 0.71
N THR A 3 -21.74 -26.54 0.26
CA THR A 3 -20.56 -26.49 1.13
C THR A 3 -20.29 -25.02 1.43
N LEU A 4 -20.58 -24.58 2.66
CA LEU A 4 -20.07 -23.30 3.16
C LEU A 4 -18.55 -23.44 3.30
N VAL A 5 -17.80 -22.76 2.43
CA VAL A 5 -16.38 -22.51 2.65
C VAL A 5 -16.29 -21.28 3.54
N THR A 6 -16.16 -21.50 4.83
CA THR A 6 -15.81 -20.46 5.80
C THR A 6 -14.36 -20.05 5.53
N CYS A 7 -14.17 -18.93 4.84
CA CYS A 7 -12.85 -18.35 4.62
C CYS A 7 -12.40 -17.74 5.96
N LEU A 8 -11.56 -18.48 6.70
CA LEU A 8 -10.88 -17.96 7.87
C LEU A 8 -9.85 -16.94 7.38
N LEU A 9 -10.09 -15.65 7.59
CA LEU A 9 -9.06 -14.62 7.47
C LEU A 9 -7.99 -14.89 8.54
N ALA A 10 -6.97 -15.66 8.18
CA ALA A 10 -5.73 -15.69 8.92
C ALA A 10 -5.07 -14.32 8.75
N ILE A 11 -5.25 -13.44 9.73
CA ILE A 11 -4.43 -12.25 9.89
C ILE A 11 -3.02 -12.77 10.19
N SER A 12 -2.18 -12.92 9.16
CA SER A 12 -0.75 -13.09 9.39
C SER A 12 -0.30 -11.89 10.21
N ALA A 13 0.20 -12.15 11.42
CA ALA A 13 0.74 -11.14 12.30
C ALA A 13 1.93 -10.48 11.59
N ILE A 14 1.65 -9.37 10.93
CA ILE A 14 2.64 -8.42 10.48
C ILE A 14 3.29 -7.90 11.77
N GLY A 15 4.47 -8.43 12.10
CA GLY A 15 5.15 -8.18 13.37
C GLY A 15 5.28 -6.69 13.64
N ALA A 16 4.89 -6.24 14.84
CA ALA A 16 5.06 -4.86 15.24
C ALA A 16 6.56 -4.47 15.14
N PRO A 17 6.89 -3.25 14.71
CA PRO A 17 8.27 -2.81 14.68
C PRO A 17 8.90 -2.90 16.09
N PRO A 18 10.19 -3.27 16.20
CA PRO A 18 10.84 -3.39 17.50
C PRO A 18 10.83 -2.06 18.25
N ALA A 19 10.79 -2.11 19.59
CA ALA A 19 10.81 -0.92 20.43
C ALA A 19 12.07 -0.07 20.15
N GLY A 20 11.87 1.22 19.84
CA GLY A 20 12.95 2.13 19.45
C GLY A 20 13.28 2.16 17.96
N ALA A 21 12.59 1.38 17.12
CA ALA A 21 12.80 1.41 15.69
C ALA A 21 12.24 2.68 15.04
N GLN A 22 12.99 3.24 14.09
CA GLN A 22 12.59 4.48 13.42
C GLN A 22 11.35 4.25 12.56
N VAL A 23 10.27 4.95 12.91
CA VAL A 23 9.04 4.98 12.12
C VAL A 23 9.07 6.20 11.21
N ARG A 24 9.00 5.98 9.90
CA ARG A 24 8.89 7.05 8.92
C ARG A 24 7.53 7.71 9.04
N ALA A 25 7.50 9.00 9.36
CA ALA A 25 6.26 9.77 9.43
C ALA A 25 5.68 10.02 8.04
N GLN A 26 4.35 10.08 7.95
CA GLN A 26 3.66 10.65 6.80
C GLN A 26 3.95 12.15 6.74
N LEU A 27 4.50 12.62 5.63
CA LEU A 27 4.83 14.04 5.42
C LEU A 27 3.67 14.79 4.77
N ASP A 28 3.03 14.19 3.77
CA ASP A 28 1.94 14.80 3.02
C ASP A 28 0.59 14.48 3.67
N THR A 29 -0.10 15.53 4.11
CA THR A 29 -1.43 15.44 4.75
C THR A 29 -2.54 16.08 3.91
N VAL A 30 -2.18 16.90 2.92
CA VAL A 30 -3.15 17.52 2.00
C VAL A 30 -3.44 16.53 0.88
N GLY A 31 -4.71 16.16 0.72
CA GLY A 31 -5.14 15.20 -0.31
C GLY A 31 -4.83 13.73 0.01
N PHE A 32 -4.26 13.44 1.18
CA PHE A 32 -3.98 12.09 1.66
C PHE A 32 -4.66 11.82 3.00
N ALA A 33 -5.09 10.57 3.20
CA ALA A 33 -5.70 10.12 4.46
C ALA A 33 -4.68 10.15 5.59
N VAL A 34 -5.05 10.72 6.73
CA VAL A 34 -4.25 10.73 7.96
C VAL A 34 -4.77 9.75 9.02
N SER A 35 -5.97 9.19 8.79
CA SER A 35 -6.56 8.12 9.58
C SER A 35 -7.13 7.01 8.71
N VAL A 36 -7.35 5.83 9.29
CA VAL A 36 -8.01 4.70 8.61
C VAL A 36 -9.43 5.06 8.20
N VAL A 37 -10.11 5.90 8.98
CA VAL A 37 -11.47 6.38 8.66
C VAL A 37 -11.45 7.22 7.39
N ASP A 38 -10.48 8.13 7.25
CA ASP A 38 -10.33 8.93 6.03
C ASP A 38 -10.02 8.03 4.84
N MET A 39 -9.14 7.04 5.02
CA MET A 39 -8.78 6.11 3.95
C MET A 39 -9.99 5.28 3.48
N GLN A 40 -10.83 4.83 4.41
CA GLN A 40 -12.05 4.10 4.09
C GLN A 40 -13.07 4.99 3.37
N ALA A 41 -13.22 6.24 3.81
CA ALA A 41 -14.14 7.20 3.18
C ALA A 41 -13.72 7.52 1.74
N VAL A 42 -12.43 7.77 1.52
CA VAL A 42 -11.86 8.01 0.18
C VAL A 42 -12.05 6.78 -0.71
N LEU A 43 -11.65 5.59 -0.24
CA LEU A 43 -11.80 4.36 -1.01
C LEU A 43 -13.26 4.10 -1.39
N ALA A 44 -14.20 4.30 -0.46
CA ALA A 44 -15.62 4.15 -0.75
C ALA A 44 -16.11 5.17 -1.81
N ALA A 45 -15.66 6.42 -1.71
CA ALA A 45 -16.01 7.47 -2.68
C ALA A 45 -15.46 7.16 -4.09
N ASP A 46 -14.19 6.75 -4.19
CA ASP A 46 -13.56 6.41 -5.47
C ASP A 46 -14.21 5.17 -6.11
N LEU A 47 -14.46 4.11 -5.34
CA LEU A 47 -15.16 2.91 -5.84
C LEU A 47 -16.57 3.25 -6.33
N ALA A 48 -17.31 4.08 -5.59
CA ALA A 48 -18.64 4.50 -5.99
C ALA A 48 -18.61 5.35 -7.26
N ALA A 49 -17.63 6.24 -7.40
CA ALA A 49 -17.46 7.08 -8.59
C ALA A 49 -17.09 6.28 -9.85
N GLU A 50 -16.45 5.12 -9.68
CA GLU A 50 -16.06 4.21 -10.76
C GLU A 50 -17.02 3.02 -10.92
N GLU A 51 -18.14 3.00 -10.18
CA GLU A 51 -19.14 1.91 -10.18
C GLU A 51 -18.52 0.52 -9.90
N LEU A 52 -17.47 0.47 -9.08
CA LEU A 52 -16.74 -0.75 -8.73
C LEU A 52 -17.29 -1.40 -7.46
N PRO A 53 -17.27 -2.74 -7.37
CA PRO A 53 -17.66 -3.44 -6.14
C PRO A 53 -16.68 -3.16 -5.01
N ALA A 54 -17.15 -3.28 -3.77
CA ALA A 54 -16.26 -3.25 -2.61
C ALA A 54 -15.22 -4.39 -2.69
N PRO A 55 -13.99 -4.18 -2.16
CA PRO A 55 -12.98 -5.22 -2.12
C PRO A 55 -13.51 -6.50 -1.45
N GLY A 56 -13.31 -7.63 -2.10
CA GLY A 56 -13.75 -8.95 -1.61
C GLY A 56 -15.23 -9.28 -1.80
N THR A 57 -16.04 -8.40 -2.43
CA THR A 57 -17.46 -8.67 -2.73
C THR A 57 -17.74 -9.04 -4.18
N ALA A 58 -16.73 -9.05 -5.04
CA ALA A 58 -16.89 -9.44 -6.44
C ALA A 58 -17.30 -10.92 -6.55
N GLU A 59 -18.26 -11.23 -7.42
CA GLU A 59 -18.74 -12.60 -7.67
C GLU A 59 -17.62 -13.50 -8.23
N THR A 60 -16.76 -12.92 -9.06
CA THR A 60 -15.55 -13.56 -9.57
C THR A 60 -14.34 -12.79 -9.05
N PRO A 61 -13.48 -13.41 -8.22
CA PRO A 61 -12.23 -12.78 -7.79
C PRO A 61 -11.34 -12.46 -8.99
N ALA A 62 -10.69 -11.29 -8.97
CA ALA A 62 -9.69 -10.96 -9.96
C ALA A 62 -8.49 -11.93 -9.86
N GLU A 63 -7.92 -12.28 -11.01
CA GLU A 63 -6.67 -13.05 -11.04
C GLU A 63 -5.53 -12.22 -10.44
N PRO A 64 -4.78 -12.73 -9.46
CA PRO A 64 -3.70 -11.97 -8.84
C PRO A 64 -2.62 -11.55 -9.84
N CYS A 65 -2.19 -10.28 -9.79
CA CYS A 65 -1.04 -9.82 -10.56
C CYS A 65 0.25 -9.89 -9.74
N VAL A 66 1.38 -10.16 -10.40
CA VAL A 66 2.71 -10.10 -9.78
C VAL A 66 3.23 -8.67 -9.59
N ALA A 67 2.73 -7.73 -10.39
CA ALA A 67 3.11 -6.32 -10.36
C ALA A 67 1.98 -5.44 -10.93
N ALA A 68 1.89 -4.22 -10.42
CA ALA A 68 1.02 -3.17 -10.95
C ALA A 68 1.75 -1.82 -10.96
N ILE A 69 1.36 -0.95 -11.88
CA ILE A 69 1.80 0.45 -11.93
C ILE A 69 0.59 1.29 -11.56
N LEU A 70 0.71 2.05 -10.46
CA LEU A 70 -0.35 2.90 -9.95
C LEU A 70 0.13 4.36 -9.90
N PRO A 71 -0.78 5.34 -10.07
CA PRO A 71 -0.45 6.74 -9.83
C PRO A 71 -0.10 6.96 -8.35
N HIS A 72 0.72 7.97 -8.07
CA HIS A 72 1.17 8.31 -6.71
C HIS A 72 0.71 9.70 -6.24
N ASP A 73 -0.04 10.43 -7.07
CA ASP A 73 -0.58 11.73 -6.70
C ASP A 73 -1.69 11.58 -5.66
N ASP A 74 -2.17 12.71 -5.14
CA ASP A 74 -3.19 12.69 -4.11
C ASP A 74 -4.51 12.04 -4.57
N TYR A 75 -5.32 11.65 -3.59
CA TYR A 75 -6.52 10.84 -3.85
C TYR A 75 -7.58 11.56 -4.69
N LEU A 76 -7.61 12.90 -4.67
CA LEU A 76 -8.58 13.66 -5.46
C LEU A 76 -8.31 13.52 -6.96
N TYR A 77 -7.04 13.49 -7.38
CA TYR A 77 -6.68 13.36 -8.79
C TYR A 77 -6.45 11.92 -9.22
N ALA A 78 -5.85 11.10 -8.35
CA ALA A 78 -5.36 9.78 -8.71
C ALA A 78 -6.22 8.61 -8.19
N GLY A 79 -7.04 8.84 -7.16
CA GLY A 79 -7.77 7.79 -6.43
C GLY A 79 -8.64 6.93 -7.35
N ARG A 80 -9.49 7.59 -8.14
CA ARG A 80 -10.34 6.96 -9.17
C ARG A 80 -9.60 6.10 -10.17
N THR A 81 -8.36 6.44 -10.52
CA THR A 81 -7.53 5.60 -11.41
C THR A 81 -6.92 4.42 -10.63
N ALA A 82 -6.46 4.67 -9.40
CA ALA A 82 -5.79 3.66 -8.58
C ALA A 82 -6.72 2.50 -8.19
N VAL A 83 -8.00 2.78 -7.93
CA VAL A 83 -8.96 1.75 -7.44
C VAL A 83 -9.17 0.57 -8.40
N HIS A 84 -9.01 0.78 -9.70
CA HIS A 84 -9.09 -0.29 -10.70
C HIS A 84 -8.02 -1.37 -10.53
N GLY A 85 -6.86 -1.01 -9.97
CA GLY A 85 -5.76 -1.95 -9.74
C GLY A 85 -5.90 -2.78 -8.47
N LEU A 86 -6.67 -2.30 -7.47
CA LEU A 86 -6.63 -2.85 -6.10
C LEU A 86 -7.10 -4.32 -6.02
N SER A 87 -8.03 -4.74 -6.87
CA SER A 87 -8.57 -6.10 -6.87
C SER A 87 -7.52 -7.16 -7.26
N TYR A 88 -6.53 -6.77 -8.06
CA TYR A 88 -5.42 -7.62 -8.50
C TYR A 88 -4.31 -7.71 -7.44
N LEU A 89 -4.32 -6.79 -6.46
CA LEU A 89 -3.28 -6.66 -5.46
C LEU A 89 -3.53 -7.56 -4.23
N GLN A 90 -3.29 -8.87 -4.38
CA GLN A 90 -3.61 -9.87 -3.34
C GLN A 90 -2.39 -10.44 -2.61
N ALA A 91 -1.18 -9.93 -2.88
CA ALA A 91 0.04 -10.43 -2.23
C ALA A 91 0.06 -10.12 -0.72
N GLN A 92 0.64 -11.05 0.05
CA GLN A 92 0.87 -10.85 1.50
C GLN A 92 2.06 -9.92 1.78
N ARG A 93 2.98 -9.79 0.81
CA ARG A 93 4.19 -8.97 0.90
C ARG A 93 4.28 -8.09 -0.34
N TRP A 94 4.49 -6.80 -0.11
CA TRP A 94 4.57 -5.79 -1.15
C TRP A 94 5.98 -5.22 -1.24
N VAL A 95 6.49 -5.06 -2.45
CA VAL A 95 7.68 -4.26 -2.73
C VAL A 95 7.23 -3.04 -3.52
N VAL A 96 7.36 -1.86 -2.93
CA VAL A 96 6.88 -0.61 -3.53
C VAL A 96 8.07 0.18 -4.05
N PHE A 97 8.06 0.47 -5.36
CA PHE A 97 9.03 1.35 -5.99
C PHE A 97 8.39 2.71 -6.26
N GLY A 98 9.01 3.76 -5.72
CA GLY A 98 8.59 5.14 -5.93
C GLY A 98 9.67 5.96 -6.62
N VAL A 99 9.27 7.06 -7.25
CA VAL A 99 10.22 8.02 -7.82
C VAL A 99 10.77 8.95 -6.75
N CYS A 100 12.04 9.29 -6.87
CA CYS A 100 12.70 10.26 -5.99
C CYS A 100 12.85 11.61 -6.70
N HIS A 101 11.87 12.50 -6.52
CA HIS A 101 11.91 13.85 -7.11
C HIS A 101 13.16 14.66 -6.70
N ALA A 102 13.60 14.49 -5.44
CA ALA A 102 14.79 15.17 -4.93
C ALA A 102 16.10 14.66 -5.58
N CYS A 103 16.14 13.39 -5.99
CA CYS A 103 17.35 12.74 -6.52
C CYS A 103 17.87 13.43 -7.78
N ARG A 104 16.98 13.96 -8.62
CA ARG A 104 17.36 14.76 -9.79
C ARG A 104 18.22 15.96 -9.40
N ARG A 105 17.84 16.69 -8.34
CA ARG A 105 18.57 17.87 -7.85
C ARG A 105 19.88 17.49 -7.16
N LEU A 106 19.90 16.31 -6.52
CA LEU A 106 21.07 15.77 -5.83
C LEU A 106 22.05 15.03 -6.75
N GLY A 107 21.75 14.93 -8.06
CA GLY A 107 22.59 14.23 -9.03
C GLY A 107 22.62 12.71 -8.86
N VAL A 108 21.71 12.14 -8.08
CA VAL A 108 21.60 10.69 -7.88
C VAL A 108 20.88 10.08 -9.07
N ARG A 109 21.52 9.11 -9.73
CA ARG A 109 21.03 8.38 -10.90
C ARG A 109 21.41 6.91 -10.80
N ASP A 110 20.64 6.02 -11.43
CA ASP A 110 20.97 4.59 -11.58
C ASP A 110 21.26 3.89 -10.23
N ARG A 111 20.48 4.26 -9.21
CA ARG A 111 20.57 3.73 -7.84
C ARG A 111 19.17 3.51 -7.28
N LEU A 112 19.02 2.43 -6.51
CA LEU A 112 17.89 2.26 -5.60
C LEU A 112 18.28 2.88 -4.25
N LEU A 113 17.37 3.66 -3.68
CA LEU A 113 17.52 4.21 -2.34
C LEU A 113 16.56 3.48 -1.41
N LEU A 114 17.12 2.89 -0.37
CA LEU A 114 16.37 2.20 0.68
C LEU A 114 16.54 3.03 1.95
N ASP A 115 15.44 3.47 2.55
CA ASP A 115 15.50 4.11 3.87
C ASP A 115 15.87 3.09 4.95
N ASP A 116 16.24 3.57 6.14
CA ASP A 116 16.58 2.76 7.31
C ASP A 116 15.40 2.53 8.26
N SER A 117 14.22 3.07 7.96
CA SER A 117 13.04 3.01 8.83
C SER A 117 12.50 1.59 8.92
N ALA A 118 12.11 1.15 10.12
CA ALA A 118 11.55 -0.19 10.32
C ALA A 118 10.05 -0.27 10.06
N ALA A 119 9.38 0.87 9.98
CA ALA A 119 7.96 0.97 9.63
C ALA A 119 7.66 2.32 9.00
N TRP A 120 6.59 2.39 8.23
CA TRP A 120 6.02 3.62 7.68
C TRP A 120 4.66 3.88 8.32
N ARG A 121 4.43 5.11 8.78
CA ARG A 121 3.11 5.55 9.21
C ARG A 121 2.31 5.98 7.99
N VAL A 122 1.16 5.35 7.76
CA VAL A 122 0.22 5.67 6.67
C VAL A 122 -1.20 5.58 7.22
N ALA A 123 -2.02 6.61 6.98
CA ALA A 123 -3.41 6.66 7.45
C ALA A 123 -3.54 6.37 8.96
N GLY A 124 -2.61 6.92 9.76
CA GLY A 124 -2.59 6.77 11.21
C GLY A 124 -2.12 5.41 11.73
N ARG A 125 -1.82 4.46 10.83
CA ARG A 125 -1.31 3.12 11.18
C ARG A 125 0.15 2.94 10.79
N GLU A 126 0.87 2.13 11.55
CA GLU A 126 2.23 1.72 11.21
C GLU A 126 2.22 0.42 10.39
N TRP A 127 2.92 0.45 9.26
CA TRP A 127 3.15 -0.68 8.38
C TRP A 127 4.64 -1.03 8.43
N PRO A 128 5.03 -2.20 8.95
CA PRO A 128 6.43 -2.54 9.07
C PRO A 128 7.06 -2.80 7.71
N VAL A 129 8.33 -2.47 7.64
CA VAL A 129 9.22 -2.77 6.53
C VAL A 129 9.87 -4.13 6.79
N ASP A 130 9.93 -4.97 5.76
CA ASP A 130 10.67 -6.23 5.82
C ASP A 130 12.19 -5.93 5.80
N VAL A 131 12.78 -5.88 6.99
CA VAL A 131 14.19 -5.51 7.17
C VAL A 131 15.16 -6.55 6.62
N GLU A 132 14.77 -7.83 6.60
CA GLU A 132 15.58 -8.91 6.04
C GLU A 132 15.60 -8.84 4.52
N LEU A 133 14.44 -8.66 3.90
CA LEU A 133 14.34 -8.43 2.46
C LEU A 133 15.08 -7.16 2.05
N ARG A 134 14.96 -6.06 2.82
CA ARG A 134 15.71 -4.83 2.56
C ARG A 134 17.21 -5.07 2.58
N ALA A 135 17.72 -5.79 3.60
CA ALA A 135 19.13 -6.11 3.69
C ALA A 135 19.61 -6.96 2.51
N ALA A 136 18.80 -7.94 2.08
CA ALA A 136 19.10 -8.77 0.92
C ALA A 136 19.13 -7.98 -0.40
N LEU A 137 18.28 -6.95 -0.54
CA LEU A 137 18.27 -6.06 -1.71
C LEU A 137 19.42 -5.03 -1.72
N ALA A 138 20.05 -4.80 -0.56
CA ALA A 138 21.16 -3.87 -0.40
C ALA A 138 22.55 -4.53 -0.54
N ALA A 139 22.61 -5.86 -0.56
CA ALA A 139 23.83 -6.65 -0.72
C ALA A 139 24.25 -6.75 -2.19
#